data_AF-Q8M574-F1
#
_entry.id   AF-Q8M574-F1
#
_cell.length_a   1.000
_cell.length_b   1.000
_cell.length_c   1.000
_cell.angle_alpha   90.00
_cell.angle_beta   90.00
_cell.angle_gamma   90.00
#
_symmetry.space_group_name_H-M   'P 1'
#
loop_
_entity.id
_entity.type
_entity.pdbx_description
1 polymer ?
#
loop_
_entity_poly.entity_id
_entity_poly.type
_entity_poly.pdbx_seq_one_letter_code
_entity_poly.pdbx_strand_id
1 'polypeptide(L)'
;IIRTLHANGSSMFFICIYLHVGRGIYYGSYMYTNTWMIGTVILFLVMATAFMGYVLPWGQMSFWGATVITNLLSAIPYLGTDLVQ
;
A
#
# COMPACT_ATOMS: atom_id res chain seq x y z
N ILE A 1 -3.11 -13.50 -20.12
CA ILE A 1 -3.67 -14.23 -18.95
C ILE A 1 -2.87 -13.95 -17.68
N ILE A 2 -1.57 -14.28 -17.61
CA ILE A 2 -0.77 -14.08 -16.37
C ILE A 2 -0.74 -12.61 -15.94
N ARG A 3 -0.48 -11.67 -16.86
CA ARG A 3 -0.50 -10.22 -16.57
C ARG A 3 -1.85 -9.72 -16.04
N THR A 4 -2.95 -10.14 -16.68
CA THR A 4 -4.30 -9.73 -16.29
C THR A 4 -4.72 -10.36 -14.96
N LEU A 5 -4.32 -11.60 -14.72
CA LEU A 5 -4.52 -12.27 -13.43
C LEU A 5 -3.76 -11.54 -12.32
N HIS A 6 -2.49 -11.19 -12.54
CA HIS A 6 -1.69 -10.47 -11.55
C HIS A 6 -2.26 -9.08 -11.23
N ALA A 7 -2.62 -8.31 -12.26
CA ALA A 7 -3.22 -6.98 -12.08
C ALA A 7 -4.55 -7.02 -11.31
N ASN A 8 -5.48 -7.90 -11.72
CA ASN A 8 -6.77 -8.05 -11.02
C ASN A 8 -6.61 -8.71 -9.64
N GLY A 9 -5.62 -9.59 -9.49
CA GLY A 9 -5.26 -10.22 -8.23
C GLY A 9 -4.86 -9.21 -7.17
N SER A 10 -4.14 -8.15 -7.54
CA SER A 10 -3.82 -7.05 -6.63
C SER A 10 -5.08 -6.38 -6.07
N SER A 11 -6.08 -6.08 -6.92
CA SER A 11 -7.35 -5.49 -6.46
C SER A 11 -8.12 -6.43 -5.53
N MET A 12 -8.19 -7.72 -5.87
CA MET A 12 -8.81 -8.73 -5.01
C MET A 12 -8.10 -8.85 -3.65
N PHE A 13 -6.78 -8.72 -3.62
CA PHE A 13 -6.01 -8.76 -2.40
C PHE A 13 -6.40 -7.62 -1.43
N PHE A 14 -6.59 -6.40 -1.94
CA PHE A 14 -7.08 -5.28 -1.13
C PHE A 14 -8.52 -5.47 -0.66
N ILE A 15 -9.41 -6.05 -1.47
CA ILE A 15 -10.77 -6.40 -1.03
C ILE A 15 -10.70 -7.35 0.17
N CYS A 16 -9.89 -8.41 0.07
CA CYS A 16 -9.68 -9.36 1.16
C CYS A 16 -9.13 -8.69 2.42
N ILE A 17 -8.14 -7.81 2.28
CA ILE A 17 -7.55 -7.09 3.41
C ILE A 17 -8.56 -6.17 4.08
N TYR A 18 -9.32 -5.38 3.34
CA TYR A 18 -10.30 -4.47 3.94
C TYR A 18 -11.41 -5.23 4.67
N LEU A 19 -11.88 -6.35 4.11
CA LEU A 19 -12.81 -7.24 4.81
C LEU A 19 -12.16 -7.86 6.06
N HIS A 20 -10.89 -8.27 5.99
CA HIS A 20 -10.17 -8.83 7.13
C HIS A 20 -10.02 -7.83 8.28
N VAL A 21 -9.64 -6.58 7.96
CA VAL A 21 -9.55 -5.48 8.94
C VAL A 21 -10.93 -5.15 9.51
N GLY A 22 -11.96 -5.04 8.65
CA GLY A 22 -13.34 -4.79 9.07
C GLY A 22 -13.87 -5.86 10.02
N ARG A 23 -13.64 -7.14 9.72
CA ARG A 23 -13.92 -8.26 10.63
C ARG A 23 -13.20 -8.09 11.96
N GLY A 24 -11.93 -7.70 11.93
CA GLY A 24 -11.11 -7.53 13.14
C GLY A 24 -11.64 -6.42 14.04
N ILE A 25 -12.15 -5.33 13.46
CA ILE A 25 -12.82 -4.24 14.19
C ILE A 25 -14.15 -4.72 14.76
N TYR A 26 -15.00 -5.32 13.92
CA TYR A 26 -16.35 -5.74 14.29
C TYR A 26 -16.39 -6.72 15.47
N TYR A 27 -15.46 -7.67 15.52
CA TYR A 27 -15.38 -8.68 16.59
C TYR A 27 -14.35 -8.33 17.69
N GLY A 28 -13.80 -7.12 17.72
CA GLY A 28 -12.81 -6.74 18.74
C GLY A 28 -11.49 -7.53 18.68
N SER A 29 -11.15 -8.11 17.53
CA SER A 29 -9.91 -8.90 17.38
C SER A 29 -8.64 -8.06 17.51
N TYR A 30 -8.73 -6.72 17.42
CA TYR A 30 -7.61 -5.81 17.71
C TYR A 30 -7.11 -5.91 19.16
N MET A 31 -7.88 -6.50 20.08
CA MET A 31 -7.46 -6.78 21.45
C MET A 31 -6.29 -7.78 21.51
N TYR A 32 -6.10 -8.61 20.47
CA TYR A 32 -4.88 -9.40 20.29
C TYR A 32 -3.77 -8.51 19.74
N THR A 33 -3.22 -7.66 20.60
CA THR A 33 -2.35 -6.53 20.25
C THR A 33 -1.16 -6.91 19.37
N ASN A 34 -0.43 -7.98 19.68
CA ASN A 34 0.70 -8.43 18.87
C ASN A 34 0.27 -8.83 17.46
N THR A 35 -0.80 -9.61 17.33
CA THR A 35 -1.35 -10.03 16.03
C THR A 35 -1.85 -8.83 15.24
N TRP A 36 -2.51 -7.87 15.90
CA TRP A 36 -3.02 -6.66 15.28
C TRP A 36 -1.90 -5.73 14.78
N MET A 37 -0.84 -5.56 15.57
CA MET A 37 0.34 -4.78 15.18
C MET A 37 1.03 -5.40 13.97
N ILE A 38 1.25 -6.72 13.96
CA ILE A 38 1.81 -7.42 12.80
C ILE A 38 0.90 -7.25 11.58
N GLY A 39 -0.43 -7.39 11.75
CA GLY A 39 -1.40 -7.17 10.67
C GLY A 39 -1.35 -5.76 10.08
N THR A 40 -1.15 -4.75 10.93
CA THR A 40 -1.01 -3.35 10.52
C THR A 40 0.30 -3.13 9.74
N VAL A 41 1.42 -3.73 10.17
CA VAL A 41 2.67 -3.70 9.42
C VAL A 41 2.52 -4.38 8.06
N ILE A 42 1.85 -5.53 8.00
CA ILE A 42 1.57 -6.24 6.74
C ILE A 42 0.73 -5.36 5.80
N LEU A 43 -0.28 -4.66 6.31
CA LEU A 43 -1.09 -3.72 5.52
C LEU A 43 -0.21 -2.67 4.83
N PHE A 44 0.68 -2.00 5.57
CA PHE A 44 1.58 -1.00 4.99
C PHE A 44 2.57 -1.58 3.97
N LEU A 45 3.12 -2.77 4.24
CA LEU A 45 4.02 -3.45 3.30
C LEU A 45 3.31 -3.84 2.00
N VAL A 46 2.05 -4.27 2.07
CA VAL A 46 1.25 -4.60 0.88
C VAL A 46 0.93 -3.34 0.08
N MET A 47 0.61 -2.22 0.74
CA MET A 47 0.44 -0.92 0.07
C MET A 47 1.69 -0.48 -0.68
N ALA A 48 2.87 -0.57 -0.04
CA ALA A 48 4.14 -0.26 -0.68
C ALA A 48 4.44 -1.19 -1.87
N THR A 49 4.18 -2.50 -1.71
CA THR A 49 4.40 -3.50 -2.76
C THR A 49 3.51 -3.25 -3.98
N ALA A 50 2.23 -2.97 -3.76
CA ALA A 50 1.28 -2.69 -4.83
C ALA A 50 1.60 -1.37 -5.54
N PHE A 51 2.00 -0.33 -4.80
CA PHE A 51 2.45 0.93 -5.38
C PHE A 51 3.66 0.72 -6.29
N MET A 52 4.73 0.09 -5.79
CA MET A 52 5.93 -0.18 -6.61
C MET A 52 5.61 -1.04 -7.83
N GLY A 53 4.76 -2.07 -7.68
CA GLY A 53 4.30 -2.90 -8.79
C GLY A 53 3.53 -2.12 -9.87
N TYR A 54 2.74 -1.12 -9.46
CA TYR A 54 1.99 -0.24 -10.38
C TYR A 54 2.90 0.71 -11.18
N VAL A 55 4.11 1.00 -10.69
CA VAL A 55 5.09 1.84 -11.38
C VAL A 55 5.76 1.09 -12.55
N LEU A 56 5.94 -0.24 -12.44
CA LEU A 56 6.71 -1.05 -13.40
C LEU A 56 6.26 -0.96 -14.87
N PRO A 57 4.95 -0.90 -15.22
CA PRO A 57 4.53 -0.80 -16.62
C PRO A 57 4.86 0.54 -17.29
N TRP A 58 5.29 1.55 -16.51
CA TRP A 58 5.75 2.85 -16.99
C TRP A 58 4.75 3.60 -17.91
N GLY A 59 3.46 3.51 -17.60
CA GLY A 59 2.41 4.29 -18.27
C GLY A 59 2.26 5.71 -17.71
N GLN A 60 1.39 6.53 -18.30
CA GLN A 60 1.10 7.90 -17.83
C GLN A 60 0.71 7.93 -16.35
N MET A 61 -0.27 7.12 -15.96
CA MET A 61 -0.71 7.06 -14.55
C MET A 61 0.36 6.49 -13.63
N SER A 62 1.19 5.56 -14.10
CA SER A 62 2.33 5.04 -13.33
C SER A 62 3.36 6.13 -13.04
N PHE A 63 3.74 6.92 -14.05
CA PHE A 63 4.73 8.00 -13.94
C PHE A 63 4.23 9.14 -13.04
N TRP A 64 3.05 9.66 -13.32
CA TRP A 64 2.48 10.76 -12.53
C TRP A 64 2.12 10.33 -11.11
N GLY A 65 1.60 9.10 -10.94
CA GLY A 65 1.34 8.53 -9.63
C GLY A 65 2.61 8.41 -8.80
N ALA A 66 3.70 7.90 -9.37
CA ALA A 66 4.99 7.82 -8.70
C ALA A 66 5.47 9.21 -8.26
N THR A 67 5.45 10.16 -9.20
CA THR A 67 5.89 11.54 -8.97
C THR A 67 5.13 12.19 -7.83
N VAL A 68 3.80 12.11 -7.80
CA VAL A 68 3.00 12.77 -6.76
C VAL A 68 3.18 12.09 -5.41
N ILE A 69 3.18 10.75 -5.35
CA ILE A 69 3.22 10.00 -4.09
C ILE A 69 4.59 10.14 -3.41
N THR A 70 5.70 10.04 -4.14
CA THR A 70 7.04 10.20 -3.53
C THR A 70 7.26 11.64 -3.07
N ASN A 71 6.76 12.63 -3.81
CA ASN A 71 6.85 14.04 -3.44
C ASN A 71 6.09 14.39 -2.14
N LEU A 72 5.21 13.52 -1.61
CA LEU A 72 4.61 13.75 -0.29
C LEU A 72 5.68 13.84 0.82
N LEU A 73 6.83 13.18 0.65
CA LEU A 73 7.94 13.24 1.61
C LEU A 73 8.64 14.61 1.62
N SER A 74 8.49 15.42 0.57
CA SER A 74 9.06 16.77 0.52
C SER A 74 8.50 17.71 1.59
N ALA A 75 7.34 17.37 2.17
CA ALA A 75 6.71 18.12 3.25
C ALA A 75 7.42 17.94 4.62
N ILE A 76 8.39 17.02 4.74
CA ILE A 76 9.17 16.84 5.97
C ILE A 76 10.13 18.03 6.14
N PRO A 77 10.05 18.80 7.25
CA PRO A 77 10.94 19.93 7.48
C PRO A 77 12.42 19.52 7.49
N TYR A 78 13.27 20.36 6.91
CA TYR A 78 14.73 20.22 6.82
C TYR A 78 15.26 19.05 5.96
N LEU A 79 14.60 17.89 5.97
CA LEU A 79 15.08 16.67 5.29
C LEU A 79 14.27 16.30 4.04
N GLY A 80 13.09 16.91 3.83
CA GLY A 80 12.13 16.44 2.83
C GLY A 80 12.66 16.46 1.39
N THR A 81 13.38 17.52 0.99
CA THR A 81 13.96 17.61 -0.35
C THR A 81 15.02 16.55 -0.61
N ASP A 82 15.86 16.31 0.41
CA ASP A 82 16.96 15.34 0.31
C ASP A 82 16.46 13.90 0.30
N LEU A 83 15.29 13.62 0.88
CA LEU A 83 14.68 12.29 0.87
C LEU A 83 13.98 11.93 -0.45
N VAL A 84 13.56 12.93 -1.21
CA VAL A 84 12.83 12.74 -2.47
C VAL A 84 13.79 12.62 -3.67
N GLN A 85 14.92 13.31 -3.59
CA GLN A 85 15.94 13.37 -4.65
C GLN A 85 16.87 12.16 -4.62
#